data_AF-A0A1Z4RXG9-F1
#
_entry.id   AF-A0A1Z4RXG9-F1
#
_cell.length_a   1.000
_cell.length_b   1.000
_cell.length_c   1.000
_cell.angle_alpha   90.00
_cell.angle_beta   90.00
_cell.angle_gamma   90.00
#
_symmetry.space_group_name_H-M   'P 1'
#
loop_
_entity.id
_entity.type
_entity.pdbx_description
1 polymer ?
#
loop_
_entity_poly.entity_id
_entity_poly.type
_entity_poly.pdbx_seq_one_letter_code
_entity_poly.pdbx_strand_id
1 'polypeptide(L)'
;MQQDVLQKRLDSLEWTSYRLAQEVDRLRGSNKGAGNYTSTVNKVLANPNKCQIRTLEEVVQAMGGEIFIRWSKTEVVTVSYEDVKVSS
;
A
#
# COMPACT_ATOMS: atom_id res chain seq x y z
N MET A 1 4.51 -3.41 -5.53
CA MET A 1 5.44 -3.60 -4.40
C MET A 1 6.15 -4.93 -4.53
N GLN A 2 7.47 -4.96 -4.30
CA GLN A 2 8.24 -6.21 -4.30
C GLN A 2 8.02 -6.92 -2.96
N GLN A 3 7.70 -8.22 -3.02
CA GLN A 3 7.43 -9.08 -1.86
C GLN A 3 8.56 -8.98 -0.81
N ASP A 4 9.79 -8.97 -1.30
CA ASP A 4 11.02 -8.95 -0.51
C ASP A 4 11.13 -7.73 0.41
N VAL A 5 10.49 -6.60 0.08
CA VAL A 5 10.57 -5.39 0.89
C VAL A 5 9.84 -5.58 2.22
N LEU A 6 8.65 -6.17 2.20
CA LEU A 6 7.89 -6.43 3.43
C LEU A 6 8.57 -7.52 4.25
N GLN A 7 9.07 -8.58 3.62
CA GLN A 7 9.74 -9.67 4.33
C GLN A 7 11.01 -9.18 5.01
N LYS A 8 11.88 -8.44 4.30
CA LYS A 8 13.09 -7.82 4.89
C LYS A 8 12.75 -6.89 6.06
N ARG A 9 11.65 -6.14 5.96
CA ARG A 9 11.21 -5.28 7.06
C ARG A 9 10.78 -6.10 8.26
N LEU A 10 9.98 -7.14 8.07
CA LEU A 10 9.56 -8.04 9.14
C LEU A 10 10.77 -8.70 9.82
N ASP A 11 11.75 -9.15 9.04
CA ASP A 11 12.98 -9.75 9.54
C ASP A 11 13.80 -8.73 10.36
N SER A 12 13.90 -7.47 9.89
CA SER A 12 14.61 -6.40 10.61
C SER A 12 13.97 -6.01 11.95
N LEU A 13 12.69 -6.32 12.12
CA LEU A 13 11.96 -6.11 13.37
C LEU A 13 12.11 -7.30 14.32
N GLU A 14 12.70 -8.42 13.87
CA GLU A 14 12.75 -9.69 14.59
C GLU A 14 11.36 -10.20 14.97
N TRP A 15 10.38 -10.01 14.07
CA TRP A 15 8.99 -10.35 14.31
C TRP A 15 8.57 -11.60 13.55
N THR A 16 7.68 -12.38 14.17
CA THR A 16 6.95 -13.43 13.47
C THR A 16 5.72 -12.84 12.78
N SER A 17 5.19 -13.52 11.76
CA SER A 17 3.90 -13.14 11.15
C SER A 17 2.77 -13.07 12.18
N TYR A 18 2.85 -13.87 13.24
CA TYR A 18 1.89 -13.82 14.34
C TYR A 18 2.00 -12.53 15.16
N ARG A 19 3.23 -12.08 15.47
CA ARG A 19 3.46 -10.79 16.13
C ARG A 19 2.97 -9.63 15.28
N LEU A 20 3.21 -9.68 13.96
CA LEU A 20 2.65 -8.68 13.04
C LEU A 20 1.11 -8.69 13.06
N ALA A 21 0.47 -9.87 13.13
CA ALA A 21 -0.98 -9.96 13.26
C ALA A 21 -1.51 -9.38 14.59
N GLN A 22 -0.75 -9.46 15.68
CA GLN A 22 -1.06 -8.78 16.95
C GLN A 22 -1.04 -7.26 16.78
N GLU A 23 -0.03 -6.72 16.11
CA GLU A 23 0.05 -5.27 15.86
C GLU A 23 -1.06 -4.77 14.94
N VAL A 24 -1.47 -5.57 13.95
CA VAL A 24 -2.63 -5.25 13.09
C VAL A 24 -3.93 -5.24 13.91
N ASP A 25 -4.16 -6.20 14.81
CA ASP A 25 -5.34 -6.18 15.69
C ASP A 25 -5.33 -4.96 16.62
N ARG A 26 -4.16 -4.62 17.17
CA ARG A 26 -3.96 -3.45 18.01
C ARG A 26 -4.28 -2.15 17.27
N LEU A 27 -3.81 -2.00 16.03
CA LEU A 27 -4.11 -0.83 15.19
C LEU A 27 -5.58 -0.72 14.83
N ARG A 28 -6.25 -1.85 14.57
CA ARG A 28 -7.68 -1.88 14.24
C ARG A 28 -8.58 -1.63 15.45
N GLY A 29 -8.05 -1.76 16.68
CA GLY A 29 -8.82 -1.57 17.93
C GLY A 29 -9.98 -2.56 18.10
N SER A 30 -9.97 -3.66 17.33
CA SER A 30 -11.12 -4.55 17.22
C SER A 30 -11.17 -5.63 18.29
N ASN A 31 -10.06 -5.86 19.00
CA ASN A 31 -9.87 -6.92 20.00
C ASN A 31 -10.34 -8.30 19.52
N LYS A 32 -10.21 -8.57 18.22
CA LYS A 32 -10.63 -9.86 17.62
C LYS A 32 -9.59 -10.94 17.84
N GLY A 33 -8.39 -10.57 18.29
CA GLY A 33 -7.28 -11.48 18.51
C GLY A 33 -6.49 -11.74 17.22
N ALA A 34 -5.18 -11.92 17.38
CA ALA A 34 -4.24 -12.09 16.28
C ALA A 34 -4.57 -13.24 15.31
N GLY A 35 -5.22 -14.31 15.81
CA GLY A 35 -5.62 -15.46 14.98
C GLY A 35 -6.50 -15.07 13.78
N ASN A 36 -7.33 -14.04 13.93
CA ASN A 36 -8.18 -13.54 12.84
C ASN A 36 -7.39 -12.80 11.75
N TYR A 37 -6.16 -12.36 12.04
CA TYR A 37 -5.34 -11.56 11.14
C TYR A 37 -4.13 -12.31 10.58
N THR A 38 -3.74 -13.45 11.16
CA THR A 38 -2.61 -14.26 10.68
C THR A 38 -2.73 -14.63 9.20
N SER A 39 -3.92 -15.06 8.76
CA SER A 39 -4.14 -15.43 7.35
C SER A 39 -4.02 -14.23 6.42
N THR A 40 -4.49 -13.06 6.86
CA THR A 40 -4.41 -11.79 6.13
C THR A 40 -2.98 -11.33 6.00
N VAL A 41 -2.22 -11.33 7.11
CA VAL A 41 -0.79 -10.98 7.13
C VAL A 41 -0.01 -11.88 6.17
N ASN A 42 -0.21 -13.19 6.24
CA ASN A 42 0.50 -14.13 5.36
C ASN A 42 0.17 -13.89 3.87
N LYS A 43 -1.08 -13.54 3.53
CA LYS A 43 -1.45 -13.18 2.15
C LYS A 43 -0.74 -11.92 1.68
N VAL A 44 -0.63 -10.90 2.53
CA VAL A 44 0.06 -9.65 2.21
C VAL A 44 1.56 -9.88 2.05
N LEU A 45 2.18 -10.66 2.95
CA LEU A 45 3.61 -11.00 2.87
C LEU A 45 3.94 -11.86 1.65
N ALA A 46 3.03 -12.73 1.21
CA ALA A 46 3.24 -13.58 0.04
C ALA A 46 2.96 -12.85 -1.28
N ASN A 47 1.89 -12.07 -1.36
CA ASN A 47 1.44 -11.45 -2.62
C ASN A 47 0.80 -10.07 -2.37
N PRO A 48 1.61 -9.05 -2.05
CA PRO A 48 1.08 -7.74 -1.65
C PRO A 48 0.26 -7.06 -2.75
N ASN A 49 0.62 -7.27 -4.02
CA ASN A 49 -0.07 -6.64 -5.17
C ASN A 49 -1.48 -7.21 -5.43
N LYS A 50 -1.82 -8.36 -4.84
CA LYS A 50 -3.16 -8.98 -4.96
C LYS A 50 -4.07 -8.65 -3.78
N CYS A 51 -3.57 -7.90 -2.79
CA CYS A 51 -4.32 -7.54 -1.60
C CYS A 51 -5.03 -6.20 -1.80
N GLN A 52 -6.11 -5.99 -1.03
CA GLN A 52 -6.75 -4.68 -0.98
C GLN A 52 -5.77 -3.63 -0.45
N ILE A 53 -5.79 -2.42 -1.02
CA ILE A 53 -4.89 -1.32 -0.63
C ILE A 53 -4.97 -1.06 0.88
N ARG A 54 -6.19 -1.02 1.43
CA ARG A 54 -6.41 -0.84 2.88
C ARG A 54 -5.71 -1.90 3.72
N THR A 55 -5.83 -3.17 3.35
CA THR A 55 -5.18 -4.27 4.07
C THR A 55 -3.67 -4.17 4.01
N LEU A 56 -3.15 -3.77 2.85
CA LEU A 56 -1.73 -3.53 2.67
C LEU A 56 -1.25 -2.36 3.54
N GLU A 57 -1.99 -1.25 3.55
CA GLU A 57 -1.71 -0.08 4.38
C GLU A 57 -1.64 -0.42 5.86
N GLU A 58 -2.63 -1.15 6.39
CA GLU A 58 -2.66 -1.56 7.80
C GLU A 58 -1.45 -2.42 8.18
N VAL A 59 -1.03 -3.34 7.30
CA VAL A 59 0.17 -4.17 7.51
C VAL A 59 1.44 -3.31 7.49
N VAL A 60 1.54 -2.36 6.55
CA VAL A 60 2.68 -1.44 6.46
C VAL A 60 2.75 -0.53 7.69
N GLN A 61 1.62 0.01 8.14
CA GLN A 61 1.51 0.81 9.36
C GLN A 61 1.87 0.01 10.62
N ALA A 62 1.46 -1.26 10.70
CA ALA A 62 1.82 -2.16 11.80
C ALA A 62 3.34 -2.34 11.93
N MET A 63 4.07 -2.26 10.82
CA MET A 63 5.54 -2.32 10.78
C MET A 63 6.23 -0.94 10.92
N GLY A 64 5.45 0.10 11.25
CA GLY A 64 5.92 1.47 11.40
C GLY A 64 6.25 2.17 10.07
N GLY A 65 5.66 1.72 8.96
CA GLY A 65 5.81 2.33 7.65
C GLY A 65 4.58 3.11 7.21
N GLU A 66 4.67 3.70 6.02
CA GLU A 66 3.61 4.50 5.39
C GLU A 66 3.60 4.29 3.87
N ILE A 67 2.44 4.45 3.25
CA ILE A 67 2.26 4.30 1.79
C ILE A 67 2.03 5.68 1.18
N PHE A 68 2.81 6.02 0.16
CA PHE A 68 2.66 7.27 -0.60
C PHE A 68 2.31 6.99 -2.05
N ILE A 69 1.36 7.77 -2.59
CA ILE A 69 1.08 7.82 -4.03
C ILE A 69 1.75 9.09 -4.58
N ARG A 70 2.63 8.95 -5.56
CA ARG A 70 3.30 10.06 -6.23
C ARG A 70 2.88 10.12 -7.70
N TRP A 71 2.38 11.28 -8.12
CA TRP A 71 2.00 11.55 -9.50
C TRP A 71 3.06 12.43 -10.17
N SER A 72 3.33 12.18 -11.45
CA SER A 72 4.13 13.11 -12.26
C SER A 72 3.41 14.45 -12.37
N LYS A 73 4.16 15.56 -12.32
CA LYS A 73 3.59 16.89 -12.61
C LYS A 73 3.11 16.92 -14.05
N THR A 74 1.85 17.28 -14.26
CA THR A 74 1.26 17.52 -15.59
C THR A 74 1.09 19.02 -15.80
N GLU A 75 1.64 19.54 -16.90
CA GLU A 75 1.35 20.90 -17.36
C GLU A 75 0.14 20.85 -18.31
N VAL A 76 -0.86 21.69 -18.06
CA VAL A 76 -1.98 21.88 -18.97
C VAL A 76 -1.53 22.86 -20.05
N VAL A 77 -1.18 22.36 -21.23
CA VAL A 77 -0.92 23.20 -22.40
C VAL A 77 -2.23 23.46 -23.12
N THR A 78 -2.69 24.71 -23.11
CA THR A 78 -3.79 25.16 -23.97
C THR A 78 -3.30 25.18 -25.40
N VAL A 79 -3.78 24.26 -26.24
CA VAL A 79 -3.55 24.32 -27.69
C VAL A 79 -4.52 25.36 -28.24
N SER A 80 -4.05 26.61 -28.39
CA SER A 80 -4.82 27.64 -29.10
C SER A 80 -4.80 27.31 -30.59
N TYR A 81 -5.97 26.98 -31.15
CA TYR A 81 -6.15 26.88 -32.59
C TYR A 81 -6.41 28.28 -33.16
N GLU A 82 -5.76 28.62 -34.27
CA GLU A 82 -6.08 29.79 -35.08
C GLU A 82 -6.85 29.31 -36.31
N ASP A 83 -8.10 29.74 -36.46
CA ASP A 83 -8.90 29.45 -37.64
C ASP A 83 -8.40 30.33 -38.81
N VAL A 84 -7.69 29.72 -39.75
CA VAL A 84 -7.33 30.38 -41.01
C VAL A 84 -8.52 30.28 -41.98
N LYS A 85 -9.19 31.41 -42.20
CA LYS A 85 -10.24 31.51 -43.23
C LYS A 85 -9.58 31.61 -44.61
N VAL A 86 -9.65 30.54 -45.38
CA VAL A 86 -9.25 30.57 -46.81
C VAL A 86 -10.41 31.15 -47.60
N SER A 87 -10.24 32.37 -48.12
CA SER A 87 -11.19 33.00 -49.04
C SER A 87 -10.82 32.59 -50.47
N SER A 88 -11.78 31.97 -51.18
CA SER A 88 -11.70 31.66 -52.62
C SER A 88 -12.03 32.85 -53.50
#